data_AF-A0A5P9XVT1-F1
#
_entry.id   AF-A0A5P9XVT1-F1
#
_cell.length_a   1.000
_cell.length_b   1.000
_cell.length_c   1.000
_cell.angle_alpha   90.00
_cell.angle_beta   90.00
_cell.angle_gamma   90.00
#
_symmetry.space_group_name_H-M   'P 1'
#
loop_
_entity.id
_entity.type
_entity.pdbx_description
1 polymer ?
#
loop_
_entity_poly.entity_id
_entity_poly.type
_entity_poly.pdbx_seq_one_letter_code
_entity_poly.pdbx_strand_id
1 'polypeptide(L)' 'MNQIMKSALLISAFFFMGISTAQAAPHPNLQRAIRQIDHSIFILRHEAPDVFGGHKAAAILELERARQQLMIAERFAA' A
#
# COMPACT_ATOMS: atom_id res chain seq x y z
N MET A 1 29.51 -29.17 -48.91
CA MET A 1 29.03 -29.50 -47.56
C MET A 1 29.17 -28.24 -46.71
N ASN A 2 28.02 -27.64 -46.34
CA ASN A 2 27.83 -26.20 -46.10
C ASN A 2 28.48 -25.66 -44.82
N GLN A 3 29.38 -24.69 -44.96
CA GLN A 3 29.95 -23.84 -43.90
C GLN A 3 28.95 -22.79 -43.34
N ILE A 4 27.66 -22.91 -43.63
CA ILE A 4 26.64 -21.89 -43.33
C ILE A 4 25.98 -22.13 -41.95
N MET A 5 26.44 -23.12 -41.19
CA MET A 5 25.81 -23.55 -39.93
C MET A 5 26.55 -23.11 -38.65
N LYS A 6 27.30 -22.00 -38.70
CA LYS A 6 27.99 -21.43 -37.51
C LYS A 6 27.53 -20.02 -37.13
N SER A 7 26.55 -19.45 -37.83
CA SER A 7 26.16 -18.04 -37.69
C SER A 7 24.98 -17.78 -36.76
N ALA A 8 24.54 -18.75 -35.96
CA ALA A 8 23.27 -18.68 -35.22
C ALA A 8 23.42 -18.82 -33.69
N LEU A 9 24.55 -18.39 -33.11
CA LEU A 9 24.71 -18.49 -31.65
C LEU A 9 25.42 -17.30 -31.02
N LEU A 10 25.13 -16.09 -31.48
CA LEU A 10 25.54 -14.85 -30.82
C LEU A 10 24.53 -13.79 -31.24
N ILE A 11 24.06 -12.98 -30.29
CA ILE A 11 23.02 -11.94 -30.43
C ILE A 11 21.62 -12.44 -30.03
N SER A 12 21.37 -12.49 -28.74
CA SER A 12 20.21 -11.81 -28.11
C SER A 12 20.09 -12.24 -26.64
N ALA A 13 21.15 -11.97 -25.85
CA ALA A 13 20.95 -11.67 -24.44
C ALA A 13 20.19 -10.33 -24.38
N PHE A 14 18.91 -10.37 -24.72
CA PHE A 14 17.97 -9.27 -24.59
C PHE A 14 17.79 -9.05 -23.09
N PHE A 15 18.71 -8.26 -22.52
CA PHE A 15 18.40 -7.20 -21.60
C PHE A 15 17.19 -7.49 -20.69
N PHE A 16 17.32 -8.48 -19.81
CA PHE A 16 16.60 -8.48 -18.53
C PHE A 16 17.23 -7.38 -17.65
N MET A 17 17.21 -6.14 -18.14
CA MET A 17 17.38 -4.99 -17.28
C MET A 17 16.10 -4.96 -16.47
N GLY A 18 16.16 -5.60 -15.31
CA GLY A 18 15.04 -5.68 -14.38
C GLY A 18 14.50 -4.27 -14.22
N ILE A 19 13.26 -4.07 -14.65
CA ILE A 19 12.46 -2.95 -14.21
C ILE A 19 12.32 -3.19 -12.72
N SER A 20 13.27 -2.67 -11.94
CA SER A 20 13.05 -2.43 -10.53
C SER A 20 11.94 -1.42 -10.53
N THR A 21 10.69 -1.89 -10.44
CA THR A 21 9.60 -1.04 -9.98
C THR A 21 10.10 -0.56 -8.65
N ALA A 22 10.58 0.69 -8.61
CA ALA A 22 10.94 1.35 -7.37
C ALA A 22 9.63 1.42 -6.60
N GLN A 23 9.36 0.36 -5.82
CA GLN A 23 8.30 0.30 -4.85
C GLN A 23 8.67 1.40 -3.88
N ALA A 24 8.07 2.58 -4.04
CA ALA A 24 8.38 3.69 -3.16
C ALA A 24 8.04 3.23 -1.74
N ALA A 25 9.01 3.48 -0.87
CA ALA A 25 8.90 3.02 0.50
C ALA A 25 7.64 3.63 1.12
N PRO A 26 6.94 2.90 1.99
CA PRO A 26 5.76 3.39 2.66
C PRO A 26 5.98 4.79 3.26
N HIS A 27 5.10 5.74 2.95
CA HIS A 27 5.30 7.14 3.33
C HIS A 27 5.15 7.30 4.87
N PRO A 28 6.20 7.69 5.62
CA PRO A 28 6.21 7.60 7.09
C PRO A 28 5.12 8.46 7.77
N ASN A 29 4.70 9.56 7.13
CA ASN A 29 3.59 10.38 7.63
C ASN A 29 2.23 9.68 7.48
N LEU A 30 2.01 8.95 6.36
CA LEU A 30 0.76 8.24 6.11
C LEU A 30 0.62 7.06 7.08
N GLN A 31 1.70 6.31 7.30
CA GLN A 31 1.71 5.26 8.31
C GLN A 31 1.41 5.75 9.72
N ARG A 32 1.96 6.90 10.11
CA ARG A 32 1.66 7.51 11.41
C ARG A 32 0.18 7.86 11.51
N ALA A 33 -0.40 8.46 10.47
CA ALA A 33 -1.81 8.81 10.45
C ALA A 33 -2.72 7.57 10.51
N ILE A 34 -2.40 6.50 9.76
CA ILE A 34 -3.13 5.22 9.80
C ILE A 34 -3.13 4.63 11.22
N ARG A 35 -1.96 4.57 11.88
CA ARG A 35 -1.86 4.06 13.27
C ARG A 35 -2.66 4.89 14.26
N GLN A 36 -2.68 6.21 14.11
CA GLN A 36 -3.47 7.09 14.97
C GLN A 36 -4.98 6.84 14.82
N ILE A 37 -5.43 6.59 13.59
CA ILE A 37 -6.82 6.24 13.31
C ILE A 37 -7.16 4.87 13.92
N ASP A 38 -6.29 3.87 13.74
CA ASP A 38 -6.47 2.53 14.32
C ASP A 38 -6.63 2.60 15.85
N HIS A 39 -5.79 3.38 16.51
CA HIS A 39 -5.88 3.61 17.94
C HIS A 39 -7.20 4.30 18.35
N SER A 40 -7.64 5.31 17.58
CA SER A 40 -8.89 6.01 17.85
C SER A 40 -10.11 5.08 17.70
N ILE A 41 -10.12 4.22 16.68
CA ILE A 41 -11.16 3.20 16.49
C ILE A 41 -11.17 2.21 17.65
N PHE A 42 -10.00 1.78 18.12
CA PHE A 42 -9.88 0.88 19.27
C PHE A 42 -10.51 1.49 20.54
N ILE A 43 -10.14 2.73 20.87
CA ILE A 43 -10.73 3.45 22.02
C ILE A 43 -12.24 3.53 21.88
N LEU A 44 -12.73 3.96 20.70
CA LEU A 44 -14.17 4.09 20.48
C LEU A 44 -14.90 2.76 20.62
N ARG A 45 -14.32 1.64 20.18
CA ARG A 45 -14.95 0.32 20.26
C ARG A 45 -14.95 -0.25 21.68
N HIS A 46 -13.84 -0.12 22.40
CA HIS A 46 -13.59 -0.92 23.60
C HIS A 46 -13.58 -0.13 24.90
N GLU A 47 -13.24 1.16 24.85
CA GLU A 47 -13.04 1.98 26.05
C GLU A 47 -14.09 3.08 26.19
N ALA A 48 -14.61 3.59 25.08
CA ALA A 48 -15.56 4.68 25.08
C ALA A 48 -16.94 4.22 25.60
N PRO A 49 -17.51 4.94 26.59
CA PRO A 49 -18.86 4.69 27.11
C PRO A 49 -19.94 4.59 26.02
N ASP A 50 -20.89 3.67 26.21
CA ASP A 50 -22.00 3.46 25.26
C ASP A 50 -23.02 4.60 25.27
N VAL A 51 -22.98 5.50 26.27
CA VAL A 51 -23.81 6.72 26.33
C VAL A 51 -23.59 7.63 25.12
N PHE A 52 -22.44 7.52 24.45
CA PHE A 52 -22.19 8.24 23.20
C PHE A 52 -23.01 7.71 22.01
N GLY A 53 -23.60 6.50 22.12
CA GLY A 53 -24.61 5.97 21.22
C GLY A 53 -24.28 6.11 19.74
N GLY A 54 -25.21 6.71 18.97
CA GLY A 54 -25.08 6.90 17.52
C GLY A 54 -23.89 7.75 17.10
N HIS A 55 -23.41 8.68 17.95
CA HIS A 55 -22.22 9.48 17.65
C HIS A 55 -20.94 8.64 17.67
N LYS A 56 -20.83 7.70 18.61
CA LYS A 56 -19.72 6.73 18.65
C LYS A 56 -19.73 5.86 17.38
N ALA A 57 -20.89 5.36 16.97
CA ALA A 57 -21.01 4.58 15.74
C ALA A 57 -20.64 5.40 14.49
N ALA A 58 -21.11 6.66 14.39
CA ALA A 58 -20.77 7.54 13.28
C ALA A 58 -19.26 7.87 13.23
N ALA A 59 -18.64 8.16 14.38
CA ALA A 59 -17.21 8.42 14.45
C ALA A 59 -16.36 7.22 14.01
N ILE A 60 -16.73 6.00 14.43
CA ILE A 60 -16.06 4.77 13.97
C ILE A 60 -16.15 4.65 12.44
N LEU A 61 -17.34 4.87 11.87
CA LEU A 61 -17.54 4.78 10.42
C LEU A 61 -16.70 5.78 9.63
N GLU A 62 -16.65 7.04 10.07
CA GLU A 62 -15.84 8.08 9.43
C GLU A 62 -14.33 7.79 9.55
N LEU A 63 -13.89 7.29 10.70
CA LEU A 63 -12.50 6.89 10.90
C LEU A 63 -12.11 5.70 10.01
N GLU A 64 -12.98 4.70 9.85
CA GLU A 64 -12.73 3.58 8.95
C GLU A 64 -12.61 4.03 7.49
N ARG A 65 -13.45 4.97 7.06
CA ARG A 65 -13.36 5.57 5.71
C ARG A 65 -12.05 6.34 5.53
N ALA A 66 -11.68 7.19 6.49
CA ALA A 66 -10.43 7.93 6.45
C ALA A 66 -9.21 6.99 6.40
N ARG A 67 -9.23 5.91 7.20
CA ARG A 67 -8.19 4.87 7.16
C ARG A 67 -8.05 4.27 5.77
N GLN A 68 -9.15 3.88 5.13
CA GLN A 68 -9.14 3.33 3.77
C GLN A 68 -8.56 4.31 2.76
N GLN A 69 -8.93 5.59 2.84
CA GLN A 69 -8.38 6.63 1.97
C GLN A 69 -6.87 6.79 2.14
N LEU A 70 -6.36 6.77 3.37
CA LEU A 70 -4.91 6.84 3.62
C LEU A 70 -4.16 5.60 3.13
N MET A 71 -4.74 4.40 3.28
CA MET A 71 -4.15 3.17 2.74
C MET A 71 -4.09 3.20 1.21
N ILE A 72 -5.11 3.78 0.56
CA ILE A 72 -5.11 3.98 -0.89
C ILE A 72 -4.01 4.99 -1.27
N ALA A 73 -3.95 6.14 -0.59
CA ALA A 73 -2.91 7.14 -0.83
C ALA A 73 -1.50 6.59 -0.64
N GLU A 74 -1.28 5.74 0.37
CA GLU A 74 0.02 5.08 0.61
C GLU A 74 0.44 4.18 -0.55
N ARG A 75 -0.50 3.48 -1.20
CA ARG A 75 -0.22 2.63 -2.36
C ARG A 75 0.11 3.39 -3.63
N PHE A 76 -0.38 4.63 -3.76
CA PHE A 76 -0.07 5.51 -4.89
C PHE A 76 1.13 6.43 -4.63
N ALA A 77 1.50 6.63 -3.37
CA ALA A 77 2.73 7.31 -2.97
C ALA A 77 3.95 6.37 -2.98
N ALA A 78 3.69 5.05 -2.92
CA ALA A 78 4.61 3.96 -3.19
C ALA A 78 4.71 3.64 -4.70
#